data_AF-A0A957CQP8-F1
#
_entry.id   AF-A0A957CQP8-F1
#
_cell.length_a   1.000
_cell.length_b   1.000
_cell.length_c   1.000
_cell.angle_alpha   90.00
_cell.angle_beta   90.00
_cell.angle_gamma   90.00
#
_symmetry.space_group_name_H-M   'P 1'
#
loop_
_entity.id
_entity.type
_entity.pdbx_description
1 polymer ?
#
loop_
_entity_poly.entity_id
_entity_poly.type
_entity_poly.pdbx_seq_one_letter_code
_entity_poly.pdbx_strand_id
1 'polypeptide(L)'
;ALHAVLLLFSGFMDYTIINLLVPFTGPFSPFWVGIGIIGLYLSLLTTLTFYVRSRIGYKTFHVIHYLTYAAFVMSLLHSWFAGTDTPALEMMYLVTGLLVFFLTVYRVLAAFGGYRVAGPQEA
;
A
#
# COMPACT_ATOMS: atom_id res chain seq x y z
N ALA A 1 -4.30 -5.81 -8.06
CA ALA A 1 -4.17 -7.19 -8.59
C ALA A 1 -4.28 -7.23 -10.12
N LEU A 2 -5.35 -6.70 -10.72
CA LEU A 2 -5.54 -6.72 -12.18
C LEU A 2 -4.33 -6.18 -12.97
N HIS A 3 -3.79 -5.01 -12.58
CA HIS A 3 -2.60 -4.42 -13.21
C HIS A 3 -1.44 -5.43 -13.39
N ALA A 4 -1.09 -6.18 -12.33
CA ALA A 4 -0.01 -7.15 -12.40
C ALA A 4 -0.31 -8.34 -13.34
N VAL A 5 -1.57 -8.76 -13.43
CA VAL A 5 -2.01 -9.82 -14.36
C VAL A 5 -1.91 -9.33 -15.80
N LEU A 6 -2.30 -8.08 -16.09
CA LEU A 6 -2.22 -7.52 -17.44
C LEU A 6 -0.78 -7.44 -17.97
N LEU A 7 0.21 -7.23 -17.08
CA LEU A 7 1.61 -7.19 -17.49
C LEU A 7 2.13 -8.52 -18.05
N LEU A 8 1.58 -9.66 -17.62
CA LEU A 8 1.92 -10.99 -18.16
C LEU A 8 1.54 -11.13 -19.65
N PHE A 9 0.59 -10.34 -20.12
CA PHE A 9 0.11 -10.36 -21.51
C PHE A 9 0.55 -9.12 -22.30
N SER A 10 1.40 -8.27 -21.72
CA SER A 10 1.75 -6.97 -22.32
C SER A 10 2.56 -7.09 -23.62
N GLY A 11 3.25 -8.21 -23.88
CA GLY A 11 4.13 -8.38 -25.04
C GLY A 11 5.34 -7.42 -25.08
N PHE A 12 5.38 -6.42 -24.21
CA PHE A 12 6.41 -5.38 -24.17
C PHE A 12 7.57 -5.71 -23.23
N MET A 13 7.34 -6.48 -22.17
CA MET A 13 8.33 -6.67 -21.10
C MET A 13 8.60 -8.13 -20.70
N ASP A 14 8.22 -9.11 -21.52
CA ASP A 14 8.51 -10.55 -21.34
C ASP A 14 8.38 -11.05 -19.88
N TYR A 15 7.34 -10.58 -19.17
CA TYR A 15 7.10 -11.02 -17.80
C TYR A 15 6.54 -12.44 -17.75
N THR A 16 7.16 -13.28 -16.93
CA THR A 16 6.66 -14.63 -16.63
C THR A 16 5.93 -14.66 -15.29
N ILE A 17 5.22 -15.76 -15.02
CA ILE A 17 4.58 -15.99 -13.72
C ILE A 17 5.61 -15.99 -12.58
N ILE A 18 6.82 -16.50 -12.81
CA ILE A 18 7.90 -16.51 -11.80
C ILE A 18 8.25 -15.08 -11.40
N ASN A 19 8.29 -14.14 -12.35
CA ASN A 19 8.59 -12.74 -12.09
C ASN A 19 7.52 -12.05 -11.22
N LEU A 20 6.30 -12.59 -11.17
CA LEU A 20 5.23 -12.14 -10.29
C LEU A 20 5.28 -12.80 -8.91
N LEU A 21 5.78 -14.04 -8.83
CA LEU A 21 5.85 -14.81 -7.58
C LEU A 21 7.12 -14.53 -6.76
N VAL A 22 8.23 -14.20 -7.43
CA VAL A 22 9.53 -13.96 -6.80
C VAL A 22 9.94 -12.49 -7.03
N PRO A 23 9.93 -11.64 -6.00
CA PRO A 23 10.36 -10.25 -6.13
C PRO A 23 11.77 -10.13 -6.72
N PHE A 24 12.02 -9.04 -7.44
CA PHE A 24 13.35 -8.67 -7.97
C PHE A 24 13.89 -9.54 -9.11
N THR A 25 13.10 -10.45 -9.67
CA THR A 25 13.52 -11.34 -10.78
C THR A 25 13.07 -10.87 -12.17
N GLY A 26 12.18 -9.88 -12.24
CA GLY A 26 11.68 -9.35 -13.52
C GLY A 26 12.75 -8.60 -14.33
N PRO A 27 12.57 -8.51 -15.66
CA PRO A 27 13.57 -7.91 -16.56
C PRO A 27 13.62 -6.38 -16.50
N PHE A 28 12.53 -5.73 -16.10
CA PHE A 28 12.43 -4.27 -16.03
C PHE A 28 12.40 -3.78 -14.58
N SER A 29 13.23 -2.76 -14.30
CA SER A 29 13.34 -2.07 -13.01
C SER A 29 13.20 -3.01 -11.79
N PRO A 30 14.05 -4.06 -11.67
CA PRO A 30 13.78 -5.20 -10.78
C PRO A 30 13.57 -4.77 -9.33
N PHE A 31 14.32 -3.77 -8.86
CA PHE A 31 14.18 -3.20 -7.53
C PHE A 31 12.78 -2.60 -7.29
N TRP A 32 12.37 -1.62 -8.09
CA TRP A 32 11.11 -0.92 -7.89
C TRP A 32 9.90 -1.81 -8.21
N VAL A 33 10.01 -2.72 -9.17
CA VAL A 33 8.99 -3.74 -9.44
C VAL A 33 8.88 -4.74 -8.29
N GLY A 34 10.01 -5.20 -7.73
CA GLY A 34 10.01 -6.08 -6.56
C GLY A 34 9.36 -5.45 -5.33
N ILE A 35 9.58 -4.15 -5.08
CA ILE A 35 8.86 -3.39 -4.05
C ILE A 35 7.35 -3.40 -4.33
N GLY A 36 6.94 -3.22 -5.58
CA GLY A 36 5.53 -3.33 -6.00
C GLY A 36 4.93 -4.73 -5.74
N ILE A 37 5.67 -5.80 -5.99
CA ILE A 37 5.25 -7.19 -5.71
C ILE A 37 5.07 -7.41 -4.21
N ILE A 38 5.99 -6.92 -3.37
CA ILE A 38 5.83 -6.99 -1.91
C ILE A 38 4.57 -6.20 -1.48
N GLY A 39 4.36 -5.01 -2.04
CA GLY A 39 3.14 -4.23 -1.81
C GLY A 39 1.85 -4.94 -2.24
N LEU A 40 1.88 -5.68 -3.34
CA LEU A 40 0.79 -6.54 -3.81
C LEU A 40 0.50 -7.65 -2.78
N TYR A 41 1.52 -8.30 -2.24
CA TYR A 41 1.35 -9.34 -1.21
C TYR A 41 0.76 -8.78 0.09
N LEU A 42 1.22 -7.61 0.55
CA LEU A 42 0.63 -6.94 1.70
C LEU A 42 -0.83 -6.55 1.44
N SER A 43 -1.14 -6.06 0.24
CA SER A 43 -2.52 -5.73 -0.16
C SER A 43 -3.41 -6.97 -0.15
N LEU A 44 -2.93 -8.10 -0.67
CA LEU A 44 -3.65 -9.37 -0.61
C LEU A 44 -3.83 -9.86 0.83
N LEU A 45 -2.77 -9.85 1.64
CA LEU A 45 -2.81 -10.26 3.04
C LEU A 45 -3.85 -9.46 3.82
N THR A 46 -3.80 -8.13 3.73
CA THR A 46 -4.74 -7.24 4.43
C THR A 46 -6.17 -7.42 3.95
N THR A 47 -6.39 -7.61 2.64
CA THR A 47 -7.71 -7.88 2.05
C THR A 47 -8.28 -9.21 2.52
N LEU A 48 -7.50 -10.30 2.46
CA LEU A 48 -7.93 -11.61 2.93
C LEU A 48 -8.21 -11.63 4.44
N THR A 49 -7.44 -10.84 5.20
CA THR A 49 -7.61 -10.71 6.66
C THR A 49 -8.99 -10.13 7.03
N PHE A 50 -9.61 -9.29 6.19
CA PHE A 50 -10.98 -8.82 6.43
C PHE A 50 -12.00 -9.95 6.56
N TYR A 51 -11.87 -11.03 5.77
CA TYR A 51 -12.80 -12.15 5.76
C TYR A 51 -12.69 -13.04 7.01
N VAL A 52 -11.53 -13.07 7.65
CA VAL A 52 -11.27 -13.88 8.85
C VAL A 52 -11.24 -13.06 10.14
N ARG A 53 -11.57 -11.76 10.08
CA ARG A 53 -11.49 -10.82 11.21
C ARG A 53 -12.22 -11.29 12.48
N SER A 54 -13.34 -11.99 12.32
CA SER A 54 -14.14 -12.52 13.43
C SER A 54 -13.46 -13.67 14.18
N ARG A 55 -12.54 -14.39 13.52
CA ARG A 55 -11.81 -15.53 14.10
C ARG A 55 -10.52 -15.12 14.78
N ILE A 56 -9.84 -14.08 14.28
CA ILE A 56 -8.52 -13.65 14.78
C ILE A 56 -8.60 -12.56 15.87
N GLY A 57 -9.79 -12.02 16.10
CA GLY A 57 -10.05 -10.96 17.08
C GLY A 57 -9.62 -9.57 16.60
N TYR A 58 -10.20 -8.56 17.24
CA TYR A 58 -10.03 -7.15 16.86
C TYR A 58 -8.58 -6.67 16.95
N LYS A 59 -7.85 -7.04 18.01
CA LYS A 59 -6.45 -6.61 18.21
C LYS A 59 -5.54 -7.07 17.08
N THR A 60 -5.59 -8.35 16.73
CA THR A 60 -4.79 -8.95 15.65
C THR A 60 -5.16 -8.36 14.30
N PHE A 61 -6.47 -8.26 14.02
CA PHE A 61 -6.97 -7.62 12.81
C PHE A 61 -6.43 -6.19 12.66
N HIS A 62 -6.48 -5.39 13.72
CA HIS A 62 -6.04 -4.00 13.70
C HIS A 62 -4.53 -3.88 13.44
N VAL A 63 -3.70 -4.74 14.06
CA VAL A 63 -2.26 -4.79 13.81
C VAL A 63 -1.94 -5.13 12.35
N ILE A 64 -2.58 -6.16 11.80
CA ILE A 64 -2.39 -6.54 10.39
C ILE A 64 -2.89 -5.42 9.48
N HIS A 65 -4.00 -4.76 9.82
CA HIS A 65 -4.54 -3.67 9.02
C HIS A 65 -3.58 -2.48 8.92
N TYR A 66 -2.71 -2.22 9.91
CA TYR A 66 -1.67 -1.20 9.79
C TYR A 66 -0.65 -1.49 8.67
N LEU A 67 -0.52 -2.72 8.20
CA LEU A 67 0.32 -3.04 7.03
C LEU A 67 -0.18 -2.39 5.74
N THR A 68 -1.43 -1.90 5.69
CA THR A 68 -1.96 -1.15 4.55
C THR A 68 -1.17 0.14 4.28
N TYR A 69 -0.62 0.79 5.32
CA TYR A 69 0.25 1.96 5.14
C TYR A 69 1.56 1.60 4.42
N ALA A 70 2.18 0.46 4.79
CA ALA A 70 3.36 -0.05 4.11
C ALA A 70 3.04 -0.44 2.66
N ALA A 71 1.92 -1.13 2.43
CA ALA A 71 1.45 -1.48 1.10
C ALA A 71 1.25 -0.23 0.22
N PHE A 72 0.65 0.83 0.77
CA PHE A 72 0.45 2.10 0.07
C PHE A 72 1.79 2.75 -0.32
N VAL A 73 2.73 2.90 0.62
CA VAL A 73 4.04 3.51 0.36
C VAL A 73 4.81 2.70 -0.70
N MET A 74 4.82 1.37 -0.59
CA MET A 74 5.48 0.50 -1.56
C MET A 74 4.84 0.64 -2.96
N SER A 75 3.51 0.67 -3.04
CA SER A 75 2.80 0.88 -4.31
C SER A 75 3.09 2.26 -4.89
N LEU A 76 3.11 3.32 -4.07
CA LEU A 76 3.40 4.68 -4.51
C LEU A 76 4.82 4.79 -5.07
N LEU A 77 5.82 4.26 -4.36
CA LEU A 77 7.21 4.27 -4.82
C LEU A 77 7.40 3.44 -6.09
N HIS A 78 6.78 2.25 -6.15
CA HIS A 78 6.76 1.42 -7.35
C HIS A 78 6.18 2.19 -8.55
N SER A 79 5.00 2.78 -8.39
CA SER A 79 4.35 3.56 -9.44
C SER A 79 5.18 4.77 -9.85
N TRP A 80 5.76 5.50 -8.89
CA TRP A 80 6.59 6.67 -9.17
C TRP A 80 7.82 6.33 -10.01
N PHE A 81 8.62 5.35 -9.57
CA PHE A 81 9.92 5.07 -10.17
C PHE A 81 9.91 4.07 -11.32
N ALA A 82 8.86 3.24 -11.45
CA ALA A 82 8.75 2.24 -12.50
C ALA A 82 7.52 2.39 -13.41
N GLY A 83 6.58 3.28 -13.10
CA GLY A 83 5.32 3.43 -13.85
C GLY A 83 4.97 4.86 -14.28
N THR A 84 5.87 5.83 -14.10
CA THR A 84 5.61 7.24 -14.45
C THR A 84 6.22 7.59 -15.80
N ASP A 85 5.38 7.74 -16.81
CA ASP A 85 5.80 8.11 -18.17
C ASP A 85 5.30 9.49 -18.61
N THR A 86 4.46 10.15 -17.79
CA THR A 86 3.89 11.47 -18.12
C THR A 86 3.83 12.39 -16.90
N PRO A 87 3.92 13.72 -17.09
CA PRO A 87 3.74 14.69 -16.01
C PRO A 87 2.38 14.59 -15.31
N ALA A 88 1.35 14.12 -16.03
CA ALA A 88 0.01 13.91 -15.45
C ALA A 88 0.03 12.79 -14.39
N LEU A 89 0.73 11.69 -14.64
CA LEU A 89 0.90 10.61 -13.67
C LEU A 89 1.75 11.06 -12.47
N GLU A 90 2.82 11.82 -12.71
CA GLU A 90 3.65 12.40 -11.66
C GLU A 90 2.81 13.26 -10.70
N MET A 91 2.00 14.17 -11.26
CA MET A 91 1.09 15.01 -10.48
C MET A 91 0.03 14.19 -9.74
N MET A 92 -0.52 13.15 -10.37
CA MET A 92 -1.49 12.26 -9.73
C MET A 92 -0.88 11.58 -8.49
N TYR A 93 0.32 11.01 -8.61
CA TYR A 93 1.00 10.36 -7.50
C TYR A 93 1.37 11.35 -6.39
N LEU A 94 1.77 12.57 -6.76
CA LEU A 94 2.17 13.60 -5.80
C LEU A 94 0.96 14.05 -4.98
N VAL A 95 -0.14 14.38 -5.66
CA VAL A 95 -1.38 14.82 -5.01
C VAL A 95 -1.95 13.72 -4.12
N THR A 96 -2.05 12.48 -4.62
CA THR A 96 -2.59 11.36 -3.83
C THR A 96 -1.69 11.01 -2.64
N GLY A 97 -0.37 11.01 -2.83
CA GLY A 97 0.61 10.80 -1.77
C GLY A 97 0.52 11.85 -0.67
N LEU A 98 0.51 13.14 -1.04
CA LEU A 98 0.38 14.25 -0.10
C LEU A 98 -0.97 14.24 0.63
N LEU A 99 -2.06 13.93 -0.06
CA LEU A 99 -3.39 13.85 0.54
C LEU A 99 -3.46 12.74 1.60
N VAL A 100 -3.00 11.54 1.27
CA VAL A 100 -3.00 10.41 2.21
C VAL A 100 -2.09 10.69 3.40
N PHE A 101 -0.90 11.27 3.16
CA PHE A 101 0.01 11.68 4.22
C PHE A 101 -0.66 12.71 5.15
N PHE A 102 -1.23 13.78 4.59
CA PHE A 102 -1.92 14.81 5.35
C PHE A 102 -3.06 14.23 6.20
N LEU A 103 -3.94 13.43 5.61
CA LEU A 103 -5.07 12.82 6.32
C LEU A 103 -4.62 11.85 7.42
N THR A 104 -3.51 11.14 7.21
CA THR A 104 -2.92 10.24 8.20
C THR A 104 -2.37 11.04 9.38
N VAL A 105 -1.60 12.10 9.12
CA VAL A 105 -1.07 12.99 10.16
C VAL A 105 -2.23 13.64 10.94
N TYR A 106 -3.23 14.18 10.23
CA TYR A 106 -4.42 14.76 10.84
C TYR A 106 -5.13 13.75 11.77
N ARG A 107 -5.33 12.51 11.32
CA ARG A 107 -5.98 11.46 12.11
C ARG A 107 -5.20 11.12 13.38
N VAL A 108 -3.87 11.03 13.28
CA VAL A 108 -2.99 10.76 14.43
C VAL A 108 -3.07 11.92 15.42
N LEU A 109 -2.96 13.17 14.96
CA LEU A 109 -3.06 14.35 15.81
C LEU A 109 -4.45 14.48 16.47
N ALA A 110 -5.52 14.22 15.73
CA ALA A 110 -6.88 14.25 16.26
C ALA A 110 -7.12 13.17 17.33
N ALA A 111 -6.54 11.98 17.17
CA ALA A 111 -6.59 10.93 18.17
C ALA A 111 -5.89 11.33 19.48
N PHE A 112 -4.76 12.05 19.40
CA PHE A 112 -4.07 12.60 20.56
C PHE A 112 -4.76 13.83 21.17
N GLY A 113 -5.34 14.70 20.33
CA GLY A 113 -6.05 15.91 20.75
C GLY A 113 -7.37 15.63 21.47
N GLY A 114 -8.13 14.62 21.03
CA GLY A 114 -9.36 14.19 21.68
C GLY A 114 -9.14 13.65 23.11
N TYR A 115 -7.97 13.05 23.37
CA TYR A 115 -7.59 12.57 24.70
C TYR A 115 -7.29 13.71 25.68
N ARG A 116 -6.94 14.91 25.18
CA ARG A 116 -6.63 16.09 26.02
C ARG A 116 -7.86 16.89 26.42
N VAL A 117 -8.97 16.81 25.68
CA VAL A 117 -10.22 17.52 26.01
C VAL A 117 -11.06 16.74 27.02
N ALA A 118 -10.95 15.42 27.05
CA ALA A 118 -11.51 14.56 28.11
C ALA A 118 -10.61 14.53 29.35
N GLY A 119 -10.30 15.70 29.92
CA GLY A 119 -9.65 15.80 31.23
C GLY A 119 -10.59 15.33 32.36
N PRO A 120 -10.06 14.89 33.51
CA PRO A 120 -10.86 14.31 34.60
C PRO A 120 -11.82 15.34 35.22
N GLN A 121 -13.05 15.33 34.74
CA GLN A 121 -14.25 15.76 35.44
C GLN A 121 -15.16 14.53 35.32
N GLU A 122 -15.09 13.57 36.23
CA GLU A 122 -15.97 13.47 37.38
C GLU A 122 -15.33 12.46 38.36
N ALA A 123 -14.98 12.93 39.55
CA ALA A 123 -14.63 12.14 40.72
C ALA A 123 -15.67 12.42 41.81
#